data_AF-A0A7X7C334-F1
#
_entry.id   AF-A0A7X7C334-F1
#
_cell.length_a   1.000
_cell.length_b   1.000
_cell.length_c   1.000
_cell.angle_alpha   90.00
_cell.angle_beta   90.00
_cell.angle_gamma   90.00
#
_symmetry.space_group_name_H-M   'P 1'
#
loop_
_entity.id
_entity.type
_entity.pdbx_description
1 polymer ?
#
loop_
_entity_poly.entity_id
_entity_poly.type
_entity_poly.pdbx_seq_one_letter_code
_entity_poly.pdbx_strand_id
1 'polypeptide(L)'
;MLAIIFSTMSIKAQSIAGDWKGTLVVQGMELELMFHITDEDGELAGTMDVPAQGAVGIPVDVIELNGNAVKLGVSMAQIVYNGELMTDSIVGVYEQAGMSLDLTLNRFESVLPGNPDLVSTDEELKSLIAFDEGDYKYSVADYFARPKASSFQLSPNGKYMSYMEKDGLK
;
A
#
# COMPACT_ATOMS: atom_id res chain seq x y z
N MET A 1 -32.21 36.53 -41.58
CA MET A 1 -31.49 36.41 -40.31
C MET A 1 -31.37 34.92 -40.01
N LEU A 2 -30.20 34.33 -40.21
CA LEU A 2 -29.96 32.88 -40.06
C LEU A 2 -29.47 32.66 -38.62
N ALA A 3 -30.26 31.97 -37.79
CA ALA A 3 -29.90 31.65 -36.41
C ALA A 3 -29.05 30.38 -36.38
N ILE A 4 -27.78 30.51 -35.97
CA ILE A 4 -26.85 29.39 -35.75
C ILE A 4 -27.04 28.93 -34.30
N ILE A 5 -27.54 27.71 -34.12
CA ILE A 5 -27.68 27.08 -32.81
C ILE A 5 -26.33 26.44 -32.45
N PHE A 6 -25.60 27.03 -31.50
CA PHE A 6 -24.42 26.42 -30.88
C PHE A 6 -24.89 25.42 -29.83
N SER A 7 -24.96 24.13 -30.18
CA SER A 7 -25.09 23.04 -29.21
C SER A 7 -23.75 22.85 -28.52
N THR A 8 -23.66 23.23 -27.24
CA THR A 8 -22.53 22.90 -26.39
C THR A 8 -22.56 21.41 -26.06
N MET A 9 -21.73 20.62 -26.76
CA MET A 9 -21.41 19.26 -26.31
C MET A 9 -20.56 19.37 -25.04
N SER A 10 -21.14 19.04 -23.88
CA SER A 10 -20.34 18.75 -22.69
C SER A 10 -19.45 17.55 -22.99
N ILE A 11 -18.16 17.81 -23.18
CA ILE A 11 -17.12 16.78 -23.15
C ILE A 11 -17.09 16.29 -21.70
N LYS A 12 -17.65 15.11 -21.44
CA LYS A 12 -17.31 14.39 -20.22
C LYS A 12 -15.84 14.00 -20.37
N ALA A 13 -14.96 14.60 -19.58
CA ALA A 13 -13.61 14.08 -19.42
C ALA A 13 -13.74 12.64 -18.91
N GLN A 14 -13.24 11.68 -19.69
CA GLN A 14 -13.16 10.30 -19.26
C GLN A 14 -12.15 10.28 -18.10
N SER A 15 -12.53 9.73 -16.95
CA SER A 15 -11.62 9.65 -15.81
C SER A 15 -10.91 8.30 -15.81
N ILE A 16 -9.58 8.35 -15.65
CA ILE A 16 -8.76 7.17 -15.45
C ILE A 16 -8.77 6.69 -13.98
N ALA A 17 -9.36 7.47 -13.06
CA ALA A 17 -9.41 7.10 -11.65
C ALA A 17 -10.08 5.74 -11.42
N GLY A 18 -9.53 5.00 -10.46
CA GLY A 18 -9.94 3.65 -10.05
C GLY A 18 -8.78 2.67 -10.01
N ASP A 19 -9.13 1.42 -9.72
CA ASP A 19 -8.17 0.32 -9.64
C ASP A 19 -8.14 -0.46 -10.96
N TRP A 20 -6.92 -0.75 -11.43
CA TRP A 20 -6.64 -1.39 -12.70
C TRP A 20 -5.71 -2.57 -12.51
N LYS A 21 -6.09 -3.75 -13.01
CA LYS A 21 -5.29 -4.97 -12.90
C LYS A 21 -4.98 -5.57 -14.26
N GLY A 22 -3.73 -5.97 -14.47
CA GLY A 22 -3.31 -6.75 -15.64
C GLY A 22 -2.36 -7.87 -15.26
N THR A 23 -2.24 -8.84 -16.17
CA THR A 23 -1.31 -9.95 -16.04
C THR A 23 -0.27 -9.83 -17.14
N LEU A 24 0.99 -9.70 -16.74
CA LEU A 24 2.13 -9.60 -17.63
C LEU A 24 2.82 -10.97 -17.72
N VAL A 25 3.11 -11.45 -18.91
CA VAL A 25 3.85 -12.71 -19.10
C VAL A 25 5.31 -12.40 -19.39
N VAL A 26 6.19 -12.70 -18.42
CA VAL A 26 7.64 -12.47 -18.53
C VAL A 26 8.36 -13.80 -18.50
N GLN A 27 9.00 -14.19 -19.61
CA GLN A 27 9.79 -15.43 -19.72
C GLN A 27 9.01 -16.69 -19.29
N GLY A 28 7.69 -16.72 -19.51
CA GLY A 28 6.82 -17.84 -19.14
C GLY A 28 6.32 -17.82 -17.70
N MET A 29 6.64 -16.78 -16.92
CA MET A 29 6.02 -16.51 -15.62
C MET A 29 4.93 -15.45 -15.77
N GLU A 30 3.79 -15.65 -15.11
CA GLU A 30 2.71 -14.66 -15.03
C GLU A 30 2.93 -13.76 -13.81
N LEU A 31 2.95 -12.46 -14.05
CA LEU A 31 3.11 -11.43 -13.04
C LEU A 31 1.86 -10.54 -13.03
N GLU A 32 1.14 -10.53 -11.91
CA GLU A 32 0.03 -9.59 -11.72
C GLU A 32 0.56 -8.21 -11.34
N LEU A 33 0.04 -7.20 -12.03
CA LEU A 33 0.30 -5.79 -11.81
C LEU A 33 -1.03 -5.11 -11.49
N MET A 34 -1.07 -4.37 -10.39
CA MET A 34 -2.23 -3.57 -10.00
C MET A 34 -1.82 -2.11 -9.89
N PHE A 35 -2.63 -1.22 -10.46
CA PHE A 35 -2.48 0.22 -10.34
C PHE A 35 -3.69 0.79 -9.62
N HIS A 36 -3.45 1.62 -8.64
CA HIS A 36 -4.46 2.36 -7.89
C HIS A 36 -4.32 3.82 -8.29
N ILE A 37 -5.30 4.39 -8.97
CA ILE A 37 -5.25 5.77 -9.44
C ILE A 37 -6.37 6.57 -8.78
N THR A 38 -6.01 7.63 -8.08
CA THR A 38 -6.94 8.57 -7.44
C THR A 38 -6.89 9.90 -8.15
N ASP A 39 -8.03 10.59 -8.15
CA ASP A 39 -8.17 11.95 -8.67
C ASP A 39 -8.63 12.84 -7.51
N GLU A 40 -7.76 13.75 -7.08
CA GLU A 40 -8.07 14.78 -6.08
C GLU A 40 -8.08 16.13 -6.78
N ASP A 41 -9.28 16.68 -7.02
CA ASP A 41 -9.49 18.01 -7.63
C ASP A 41 -8.76 18.24 -8.98
N GLY A 42 -8.56 17.17 -9.77
CA GLY A 42 -7.88 17.21 -11.07
C GLY A 42 -6.37 16.91 -11.00
N GLU A 43 -5.82 16.68 -9.81
CA GLU A 43 -4.49 16.11 -9.63
C GLU A 43 -4.58 14.58 -9.55
N LEU A 44 -3.98 13.91 -10.53
CA LEU A 44 -3.91 12.45 -10.55
C LEU A 44 -2.73 11.98 -9.68
N ALA A 45 -3.03 11.11 -8.74
CA ALA A 45 -2.04 10.38 -7.95
C ALA A 45 -2.27 8.89 -8.11
N GLY A 46 -1.24 8.09 -7.85
CA GLY A 46 -1.42 6.64 -7.89
C GLY A 46 -0.25 5.82 -7.39
N THR A 47 -0.56 4.56 -7.13
CA THR A 47 0.41 3.55 -6.70
C THR A 47 0.31 2.30 -7.56
N MET A 48 1.37 1.50 -7.54
CA MET A 48 1.47 0.21 -8.22
C MET A 48 1.85 -0.88 -7.22
N ASP A 49 1.19 -2.02 -7.34
CA ASP A 49 1.42 -3.21 -6.53
C ASP A 49 1.82 -4.38 -7.43
N VAL A 50 2.77 -5.18 -6.94
CA VAL A 50 3.27 -6.41 -7.56
C VAL A 50 3.28 -7.53 -6.51
N PRO A 51 2.13 -8.22 -6.28
CA PRO A 51 1.97 -9.16 -5.18
C PRO A 51 2.98 -10.30 -5.16
N ALA A 52 3.31 -10.86 -6.32
CA ALA A 52 4.27 -11.97 -6.44
C ALA A 52 5.69 -11.57 -6.00
N GLN A 53 5.98 -10.27 -5.92
CA GLN A 53 7.26 -9.72 -5.47
C GLN A 53 7.18 -9.10 -4.07
N GLY A 54 5.99 -9.11 -3.43
CA GLY A 54 5.75 -8.47 -2.14
C GLY A 54 5.90 -6.94 -2.17
N ALA A 55 5.87 -6.32 -3.34
CA ALA A 55 5.99 -4.89 -3.49
C ALA A 55 4.59 -4.27 -3.54
N VAL A 56 4.29 -3.39 -2.59
CA VAL A 56 2.97 -2.74 -2.43
C VAL A 56 3.21 -1.24 -2.24
N GLY A 57 2.37 -0.41 -2.85
CA GLY A 57 2.40 1.03 -2.71
C GLY A 57 3.54 1.71 -3.46
N ILE A 58 4.03 1.15 -4.57
CA ILE A 58 5.08 1.77 -5.37
C ILE A 58 4.52 3.06 -6.00
N PRO A 59 5.07 4.25 -5.74
CA PRO A 59 4.53 5.49 -6.32
C PRO A 59 4.62 5.51 -7.85
N VAL A 60 3.54 5.97 -8.49
CA VAL A 60 3.52 6.27 -9.93
C VAL A 60 3.82 7.76 -10.10
N ASP A 61 5.04 8.08 -10.55
CA ASP A 61 5.53 9.46 -10.66
C ASP A 61 4.92 10.23 -11.84
N VAL A 62 4.50 9.52 -12.89
CA VAL A 62 3.94 10.11 -14.11
C VAL A 62 2.58 9.50 -14.36
N ILE A 63 1.54 10.31 -14.35
CA ILE A 63 0.18 9.92 -14.75
C ILE A 63 -0.33 11.01 -15.69
N GLU A 64 -0.39 10.69 -16.98
CA GLU A 64 -0.88 11.61 -18.01
C GLU A 64 -2.08 10.98 -18.72
N LEU A 65 -3.16 11.75 -18.85
CA LEU A 65 -4.34 11.38 -19.62
C LEU A 65 -4.62 12.46 -20.67
N ASN A 66 -4.36 12.14 -21.94
CA ASN A 66 -4.56 13.03 -23.08
C ASN A 66 -5.65 12.47 -24.00
N GLY A 67 -6.91 12.84 -23.74
CA GLY A 67 -8.06 12.22 -24.40
C GLY A 67 -8.20 10.76 -23.96
N ASN A 68 -7.89 9.83 -24.85
CA ASN A 68 -7.85 8.40 -24.53
C ASN A 68 -6.42 7.86 -24.35
N ALA A 69 -5.39 8.65 -24.66
CA ALA A 69 -4.01 8.20 -24.46
C ALA A 69 -3.63 8.30 -22.97
N VAL A 70 -3.18 7.19 -22.41
CA VAL A 70 -2.74 7.03 -21.03
C VAL A 70 -1.24 6.80 -21.01
N LYS A 71 -0.55 7.50 -20.12
CA LYS A 71 0.84 7.23 -19.79
C LYS A 71 1.01 7.11 -18.27
N LEU A 72 1.52 5.96 -17.83
CA LEU A 72 1.90 5.71 -16.44
C LEU A 72 3.41 5.49 -16.37
N GLY A 73 4.09 6.11 -15.41
CA GLY A 73 5.55 5.99 -15.24
C GLY A 73 5.94 5.78 -13.80
N VAL A 74 6.82 4.80 -13.56
CA VAL A 74 7.42 4.51 -12.25
C VAL A 74 8.92 4.62 -12.42
N SER A 75 9.48 5.78 -12.07
CA SER A 75 10.87 6.13 -12.37
C SER A 75 11.84 5.26 -11.60
N MET A 76 11.52 4.93 -10.35
CA MET A 76 12.36 4.08 -9.48
C MET A 76 12.58 2.68 -10.04
N ALA A 77 11.65 2.18 -10.86
CA ALA A 77 11.70 0.86 -11.48
C ALA A 77 12.00 0.92 -12.99
N GLN A 78 12.21 2.12 -13.54
CA GLN A 78 12.36 2.40 -14.97
C GLN A 78 11.22 1.80 -15.81
N ILE A 79 9.99 1.89 -15.30
CA ILE A 79 8.79 1.39 -15.96
C ILE A 79 8.07 2.53 -16.65
N VAL A 80 7.65 2.29 -17.89
CA VAL A 80 6.75 3.16 -18.63
C VAL A 80 5.63 2.30 -19.22
N TYR A 81 4.39 2.68 -19.00
CA TYR A 81 3.23 2.07 -19.62
C TYR A 81 2.54 3.10 -20.51
N ASN A 82 2.40 2.79 -21.79
CA ASN A 82 1.68 3.62 -22.76
C ASN A 82 0.46 2.84 -23.24
N GLY A 83 -0.74 3.36 -22.99
CA GLY A 83 -1.98 2.67 -23.34
C GLY A 83 -3.07 3.59 -23.83
N GLU A 84 -4.16 2.97 -24.29
CA GLU A 84 -5.38 3.63 -24.71
C GLU A 84 -6.53 3.23 -23.78
N LEU A 85 -7.12 4.23 -23.12
CA LEU A 85 -8.27 4.07 -22.24
C LEU A 85 -9.51 3.75 -23.07
N MET A 86 -10.08 2.57 -22.81
CA MET A 86 -11.38 2.13 -23.30
C MET A 86 -12.44 2.28 -22.19
N THR A 87 -13.61 1.70 -22.37
CA THR A 87 -14.71 1.78 -21.38
C THR A 87 -14.29 1.21 -20.02
N ASP A 88 -13.77 -0.03 -19.99
CA ASP A 88 -13.45 -0.77 -18.76
C ASP A 88 -12.04 -1.38 -18.79
N SER A 89 -11.23 -1.01 -19.77
CA SER A 89 -9.87 -1.51 -19.95
C SER A 89 -8.93 -0.40 -20.42
N ILE A 90 -7.64 -0.59 -20.19
CA ILE A 90 -6.56 0.17 -20.81
C ILE A 90 -5.71 -0.84 -21.56
N VAL A 91 -5.63 -0.69 -22.88
CA VAL A 91 -4.84 -1.58 -23.74
C VAL A 91 -3.57 -0.86 -24.10
N GLY A 92 -2.41 -1.45 -23.80
CA GLY A 92 -1.15 -0.74 -23.97
C GLY A 92 0.07 -1.63 -23.94
N VAL A 93 1.22 -0.96 -23.95
CA VAL A 93 2.54 -1.57 -23.93
C VAL A 93 3.24 -1.17 -22.63
N TYR A 94 3.67 -2.19 -21.89
CA TYR A 94 4.52 -2.08 -20.72
C TYR A 94 5.99 -2.16 -21.16
N GLU A 95 6.78 -1.17 -20.76
CA GLU A 95 8.21 -1.08 -21.05
C GLU A 95 9.01 -1.04 -19.75
N GLN A 96 10.01 -1.92 -19.65
CA GLN A 96 10.94 -1.94 -18.52
C GLN A 96 12.33 -2.40 -18.97
N ALA A 97 13.37 -1.64 -18.62
CA ALA A 97 14.77 -1.99 -18.89
C ALA A 97 15.06 -2.39 -20.37
N GLY A 98 14.34 -1.79 -21.32
CA GLY A 98 14.48 -2.08 -22.77
C GLY A 98 13.68 -3.28 -23.29
N MET A 99 12.89 -3.94 -22.43
CA MET A 99 11.88 -4.91 -22.84
C MET A 99 10.54 -4.21 -23.03
N SER A 100 9.81 -4.58 -24.08
CA SER A 100 8.44 -4.13 -24.35
C SER A 100 7.52 -5.34 -24.41
N LEU A 101 6.41 -5.27 -23.68
CA LEU A 101 5.44 -6.35 -23.53
C LEU A 101 4.03 -5.78 -23.59
N ASP A 102 3.13 -6.48 -24.27
CA ASP A 102 1.72 -6.07 -24.30
C ASP A 102 1.09 -6.31 -22.92
N LEU A 103 0.36 -5.31 -22.43
CA LEU A 103 -0.34 -5.37 -21.15
C LEU A 103 -1.71 -4.72 -21.27
N THR A 104 -2.74 -5.53 -21.04
CA THR A 104 -4.11 -5.03 -20.90
C THR A 104 -4.44 -4.95 -19.42
N LEU A 105 -4.74 -3.74 -18.96
CA LEU A 105 -5.27 -3.48 -17.64
C LEU A 105 -6.79 -3.48 -17.71
N ASN A 106 -7.45 -4.17 -16.79
CA ASN A 106 -8.90 -4.16 -16.65
C ASN A 106 -9.28 -3.54 -15.31
N ARG A 107 -10.39 -2.81 -15.29
CA ARG A 107 -10.91 -2.27 -14.04
C ARG A 107 -11.22 -3.40 -13.07
N PHE A 108 -10.82 -3.26 -11.81
CA PHE A 108 -11.18 -4.20 -10.76
C PHE A 108 -11.61 -3.45 -9.51
N GLU A 109 -12.24 -4.15 -8.56
CA GLU A 109 -12.46 -3.62 -7.22
C GLU A 109 -11.37 -4.18 -6.31
N SER A 110 -10.58 -3.28 -5.73
CA SER A 110 -9.63 -3.61 -4.67
C SER A 110 -10.38 -4.11 -3.43
N VAL A 111 -10.45 -5.43 -3.26
CA VAL A 111 -10.81 -6.06 -1.99
C VAL A 111 -9.52 -6.41 -1.26
N LEU A 112 -9.34 -5.88 -0.05
CA LEU A 112 -8.19 -6.23 0.78
C LEU A 112 -8.15 -7.76 0.96
N PRO A 113 -7.00 -8.40 0.71
CA PRO A 113 -6.88 -9.83 0.95
C PRO A 113 -6.99 -10.09 2.46
N GLY A 114 -7.95 -10.92 2.84
CA GLY A 114 -8.21 -11.28 4.24
C GLY A 114 -9.70 -11.39 4.50
N ASN A 115 -10.10 -12.33 5.34
CA ASN A 115 -11.48 -12.40 5.77
C ASN A 115 -11.66 -11.42 6.96
N PRO A 116 -12.39 -10.29 6.78
CA PRO A 116 -12.63 -9.34 7.86
C PRO A 116 -13.42 -9.96 9.02
N ASP A 117 -14.13 -11.06 8.80
CA ASP A 117 -14.88 -11.76 9.85
C ASP A 117 -13.96 -12.52 10.85
N LEU A 118 -12.66 -12.63 10.57
CA LEU A 118 -11.70 -13.28 11.47
C LEU A 118 -11.17 -12.36 12.57
N VAL A 119 -11.45 -11.06 12.51
CA VAL A 119 -11.04 -10.15 13.57
C VAL A 119 -11.91 -10.39 14.80
N SER A 120 -11.30 -10.37 15.99
CA SER A 120 -12.07 -10.38 17.23
C SER A 120 -13.00 -9.17 17.26
N THR A 121 -14.22 -9.38 17.72
CA THR A 121 -15.20 -8.30 17.84
C THR A 121 -14.82 -7.33 18.96
N ASP A 122 -15.28 -6.08 18.87
CA ASP A 122 -15.08 -5.08 19.93
C ASP A 122 -15.63 -5.56 21.28
N GLU A 123 -16.68 -6.38 21.28
CA GLU A 123 -17.29 -6.96 22.48
C GLU A 123 -16.39 -8.03 23.13
N GLU A 124 -15.78 -8.90 22.32
CA GLU A 124 -14.81 -9.89 22.80
C GLU A 124 -13.55 -9.23 23.35
N LEU A 125 -13.05 -8.19 22.68
CA LEU A 125 -11.91 -7.40 23.15
C LEU A 125 -12.21 -6.71 24.49
N LYS A 126 -13.39 -6.10 24.63
CA LYS A 126 -13.83 -5.52 25.91
C LYS A 126 -13.94 -6.57 27.02
N SER A 127 -14.44 -7.75 26.68
CA SER A 127 -14.55 -8.86 27.63
C SER A 127 -13.18 -9.33 28.10
N LEU A 128 -12.21 -9.47 27.19
CA LEU A 128 -10.81 -9.80 27.51
C LEU A 128 -10.16 -8.73 28.42
N ILE A 129 -10.38 -7.45 28.13
CA ILE A 129 -9.88 -6.33 28.97
C ILE A 129 -10.49 -6.39 30.37
N ALA A 130 -11.78 -6.73 30.47
CA ALA A 130 -12.47 -6.85 31.76
C ALA A 130 -12.00 -8.04 32.62
N PHE A 131 -11.30 -9.02 32.05
CA PHE A 131 -10.63 -10.06 32.83
C PHE A 131 -9.33 -9.58 33.48
N ASP A 132 -8.80 -8.42 33.06
CA ASP A 132 -7.55 -7.85 33.57
C ASP A 132 -7.78 -7.03 34.86
N GLU A 133 -8.37 -7.66 35.88
CA GLU A 133 -8.65 -7.04 37.21
C GLU A 133 -7.56 -7.34 38.25
N GLY A 134 -6.34 -7.66 37.81
CA GLY A 134 -5.23 -7.90 38.73
C GLY A 134 -4.59 -6.61 39.22
N ASP A 135 -4.31 -6.53 40.53
CA ASP A 135 -3.37 -5.55 41.06
C ASP A 135 -1.95 -6.05 40.76
N TYR A 136 -1.46 -5.74 39.55
CA TYR A 136 -0.16 -6.21 39.10
C TYR A 136 0.94 -5.28 39.58
N LYS A 137 1.96 -5.88 40.20
CA LYS A 137 3.19 -5.18 40.59
C LYS A 137 3.95 -4.60 39.39
N TYR A 138 3.70 -5.10 38.19
CA TYR A 138 4.39 -4.73 36.96
C TYR A 138 3.38 -4.45 35.86
N SER A 139 3.65 -3.42 35.07
CA SER A 139 2.90 -3.06 33.88
C SER A 139 3.54 -3.65 32.63
N VAL A 140 2.78 -3.73 31.53
CA VAL A 140 3.32 -4.10 30.21
C VAL A 140 4.46 -3.17 29.78
N ALA A 141 4.38 -1.88 30.14
CA ALA A 141 5.45 -0.91 29.87
C ALA A 141 6.77 -1.29 30.55
N ASP A 142 6.73 -1.95 31.72
CA ASP A 142 7.93 -2.39 32.44
C ASP A 142 8.67 -3.52 31.71
N TYR A 143 7.97 -4.32 30.89
CA TYR A 143 8.59 -5.36 30.06
C TYR A 143 9.48 -4.77 28.95
N PHE A 144 9.04 -3.65 28.35
CA PHE A 144 9.77 -2.96 27.30
C PHE A 144 10.77 -1.93 27.85
N ALA A 145 10.65 -1.57 29.14
CA ALA A 145 11.61 -0.71 29.81
C ALA A 145 12.97 -1.39 29.87
N ARG A 146 14.02 -0.65 29.47
CA ARG A 146 15.39 -1.13 29.65
C ARG A 146 15.68 -1.26 31.14
N PRO A 147 16.13 -2.42 31.63
CA PRO A 147 16.43 -2.58 33.04
C PRO A 147 17.56 -1.61 33.42
N LYS A 148 17.35 -0.88 34.52
CA LYS A 148 18.36 0.01 35.11
C LYS A 148 19.60 -0.76 35.54
N ALA A 149 19.46 -2.04 35.89
CA ALA A 149 20.57 -2.92 36.17
C ALA A 149 21.27 -3.39 34.86
N SER A 150 22.59 -3.25 34.79
CA SER A 150 23.42 -3.76 33.68
C SER A 150 24.05 -5.12 33.95
N SER A 151 24.45 -5.36 35.20
CA SER A 151 25.12 -6.59 35.63
C SER A 151 24.65 -6.96 37.03
N PHE A 152 24.65 -8.25 37.34
CA PHE A 152 24.37 -8.76 38.67
C PHE A 152 25.45 -9.76 39.09
N GLN A 153 25.79 -9.78 40.37
CA GLN A 153 26.70 -10.76 40.94
C GLN A 153 26.13 -11.27 42.27
N LEU A 154 26.19 -12.59 42.45
CA LEU A 154 25.83 -13.25 43.69
C LEU A 154 27.08 -13.45 44.55
N SER A 155 26.94 -13.32 45.87
CA SER A 155 28.01 -13.69 46.80
C SER A 155 28.33 -15.18 46.69
N PRO A 156 29.54 -15.65 47.04
CA PRO A 156 29.92 -17.07 46.95
C PRO A 156 29.00 -18.02 47.74
N ASN A 157 28.31 -17.51 48.77
CA ASN A 157 27.33 -18.24 49.57
C ASN A 157 25.87 -18.01 49.13
N GLY A 158 25.64 -17.29 48.02
CA GLY A 158 24.32 -16.99 47.45
C GLY A 158 23.44 -16.04 48.28
N LYS A 159 23.91 -15.55 49.43
CA LYS A 159 23.11 -14.77 50.37
C LYS A 159 22.87 -13.32 49.93
N TYR A 160 23.77 -12.75 49.13
CA TYR A 160 23.71 -11.35 48.71
C TYR A 160 23.75 -11.26 47.19
N MET A 161 22.98 -10.32 46.64
CA MET A 161 23.01 -9.95 45.23
C MET A 161 23.41 -8.47 45.13
N SER A 162 24.46 -8.18 44.37
CA SER A 162 24.78 -6.81 43.94
C SER A 162 24.41 -6.65 42.47
N TYR A 163 24.06 -5.43 42.08
CA TYR A 163 23.89 -5.07 40.69
C TYR A 163 24.52 -3.71 40.40
N MET A 164 24.94 -3.51 39.15
CA MET A 164 25.44 -2.22 38.67
C MET A 164 24.27 -1.45 38.05
N GLU A 165 23.94 -0.29 38.61
CA GLU A 165 22.96 0.62 38.01
C GLU A 165 23.60 1.38 36.83
N LYS A 166 22.89 1.45 35.71
CA LYS A 166 23.29 2.26 34.56
C LYS A 166 23.00 3.72 34.87
N ASP A 167 24.04 4.55 34.98
CA ASP A 167 23.88 6.00 35.12
C ASP A 167 23.40 6.62 33.80
N GLY A 168 22.27 7.34 33.87
CA GLY A 168 21.80 8.26 32.83
C GLY A 168 21.04 7.62 31.65
N LEU A 169 19.71 7.74 31.69
CA LEU A 169 18.90 7.90 30.48
C LEU A 169 18.13 9.21 30.65
N LYS A 170 18.66 10.29 30.06
CA LYS A 170 17.82 11.40 29.62
C LYS A 170 17.13 10.98 28.33
#